data_AF-A0AAW2XQP1-F1
#
_entry.id   AF-A0AAW2XQP1-F1
#
_cell.length_a   1.000
_cell.length_b   1.000
_cell.length_c   1.000
_cell.angle_alpha   90.00
_cell.angle_beta   90.00
_cell.angle_gamma   90.00
#
_symmetry.space_group_name_H-M   'P 1'
#
loop_
_entity.id
_entity.type
_entity.pdbx_description
1 polymer ?
#
loop_
_entity_poly.entity_id
_entity_poly.type
_entity_poly.pdbx_seq_one_letter_code
_entity_poly.pdbx_strand_id
1 'polypeptide(L)'
;MANENGGGGDLDKQLKTCAVLGGRGFVGSVLVEMLLRLGNWIVRVADTAKTPELKPSESVLADGFASGRAAYFQVDVRHTSQIIQ
;
A
#
# COMPACT_ATOMS: atom_id res chain seq x y z
N MET A 1 -27.50 34.97 -10.06
CA MET A 1 -26.32 34.13 -10.36
C MET A 1 -25.47 34.10 -9.11
N ALA A 2 -25.63 33.08 -8.27
CA ALA A 2 -24.74 32.84 -7.14
C ALA A 2 -23.71 31.80 -7.60
N ASN A 3 -22.43 32.17 -7.52
CA ASN A 3 -21.30 31.31 -7.82
C ASN A 3 -20.82 30.71 -6.49
N GLU A 4 -21.16 29.44 -6.23
CA GLU A 4 -20.65 28.70 -5.07
C GLU A 4 -19.39 27.94 -5.49
N ASN A 5 -18.27 28.64 -5.47
CA ASN A 5 -16.95 28.01 -5.43
C ASN A 5 -16.75 27.40 -4.04
N GLY A 6 -17.27 26.19 -3.84
CA GLY A 6 -16.96 25.35 -2.68
C GLY A 6 -15.51 24.86 -2.78
N GLY A 7 -14.60 25.68 -2.26
CA GLY A 7 -13.16 25.45 -2.25
C GLY A 7 -12.77 24.07 -1.72
N GLY A 8 -11.97 23.37 -2.52
CA GLY A 8 -11.40 22.06 -2.21
C GLY A 8 -10.63 22.06 -0.90
N GLY A 9 -11.10 21.24 0.04
CA GLY A 9 -10.50 21.06 1.36
C GLY A 9 -9.90 19.67 1.61
N ASP A 10 -9.56 18.91 0.57
CA ASP A 10 -8.99 17.55 0.76
C ASP A 10 -7.80 17.22 -0.16
N LEU A 11 -7.31 18.18 -0.95
CA LEU A 11 -6.23 17.95 -1.93
C LEU A 11 -4.81 17.90 -1.33
N ASP A 12 -4.64 18.28 -0.06
CA ASP A 12 -3.33 18.34 0.62
C ASP A 12 -3.18 17.39 1.81
N LYS A 13 -3.95 16.29 1.87
CA LYS A 13 -3.57 15.19 2.78
C LYS A 13 -2.32 14.52 2.21
N GLN A 14 -1.16 14.97 2.67
CA GLN A 14 0.13 14.36 2.36
C GLN A 14 0.04 12.84 2.53
N LEU A 15 0.23 12.10 1.44
CA LEU A 15 0.20 10.64 1.45
C LEU A 15 1.28 10.12 2.40
N LYS A 16 0.90 9.23 3.30
CA LYS A 16 1.83 8.60 4.23
C LYS A 16 2.38 7.32 3.62
N THR A 17 3.66 7.03 3.83
CA THR A 17 4.25 5.75 3.41
C THR A 17 4.35 4.81 4.59
N CYS A 18 3.99 3.54 4.40
CA CYS A 18 4.19 2.48 5.39
C CYS A 18 4.78 1.24 4.71
N ALA A 19 5.59 0.49 5.46
CA ALA A 19 6.04 -0.84 5.06
C ALA A 19 5.31 -1.87 5.91
N VAL A 20 4.70 -2.87 5.27
CA VAL A 20 4.03 -3.98 5.95
C VAL A 20 4.88 -5.22 5.75
N LEU A 21 5.63 -5.58 6.79
CA LEU A 21 6.40 -6.83 6.85
C LEU A 21 5.45 -8.01 7.00
N GLY A 22 5.64 -9.08 6.22
CA GLY A 22 4.70 -10.19 6.12
C GLY A 22 3.39 -9.79 5.44
N GLY A 23 3.44 -8.80 4.52
CA GLY A 23 2.25 -8.20 3.91
C GLY A 23 1.41 -9.12 3.02
N ARG A 24 1.87 -10.34 2.72
CA ARG A 24 1.08 -11.39 2.03
C ARG A 24 0.58 -12.47 2.97
N GLY A 25 0.95 -12.43 4.25
CA GLY A 25 0.45 -13.32 5.29
C GLY A 25 -1.03 -13.06 5.64
N PHE A 26 -1.55 -13.84 6.58
CA PHE A 26 -2.97 -13.79 6.96
C PHE A 26 -3.40 -12.38 7.43
N VAL A 27 -2.69 -11.81 8.41
CA VAL A 27 -3.00 -10.46 8.92
C VAL A 27 -2.47 -9.38 7.99
N GLY A 28 -1.28 -9.58 7.44
CA GLY A 28 -0.62 -8.60 6.59
C GLY A 28 -1.43 -8.25 5.35
N SER A 29 -2.04 -9.25 4.70
CA SER A 29 -2.85 -9.03 3.50
C SER A 29 -4.10 -8.18 3.78
N VAL A 30 -4.79 -8.46 4.88
CA VAL A 30 -5.95 -7.66 5.34
C VAL A 30 -5.52 -6.23 5.69
N LEU A 31 -4.40 -6.06 6.40
CA LEU A 31 -3.88 -4.74 6.74
C LEU A 31 -3.52 -3.91 5.50
N VAL A 32 -2.84 -4.51 4.52
CA VAL A 32 -2.51 -3.87 3.24
C VAL A 32 -3.78 -3.40 2.54
N GLU A 33 -4.80 -4.26 2.44
CA GLU A 33 -6.06 -3.90 1.80
C GLU A 33 -6.75 -2.75 2.53
N MET A 34 -6.81 -2.78 3.86
CA MET A 34 -7.41 -1.71 4.66
C MET A 34 -6.68 -0.36 4.46
N LEU A 35 -5.35 -0.36 4.47
CA LEU A 35 -4.55 0.85 4.25
C LEU A 35 -4.79 1.46 2.87
N LEU A 36 -4.88 0.62 1.83
CA LEU A 36 -5.19 1.06 0.47
C LEU A 36 -6.62 1.63 0.35
N ARG A 37 -7.59 1.02 1.05
CA ARG A 37 -8.99 1.50 1.10
C ARG A 37 -9.12 2.84 1.84
N LEU A 38 -8.29 3.11 2.86
CA LEU A 38 -8.25 4.41 3.53
C LEU A 38 -7.79 5.54 2.59
N GLY A 39 -7.07 5.21 1.52
CA GLY A 39 -6.77 6.12 0.40
C GLY A 39 -5.65 7.14 0.64
N ASN A 40 -5.23 7.35 1.88
CA ASN A 40 -4.16 8.29 2.27
C ASN A 40 -2.79 7.63 2.49
N TRP A 41 -2.62 6.38 2.03
CA TRP A 41 -1.40 5.60 2.20
C TRP A 41 -0.78 5.15 0.87
N ILE A 42 0.54 5.17 0.85
CA ILE A 42 1.39 4.40 -0.06
C ILE A 42 1.93 3.20 0.74
N VAL A 43 1.70 1.99 0.25
CA VAL A 43 2.02 0.76 0.95
C VAL A 43 3.20 0.04 0.29
N ARG A 44 4.24 -0.26 1.06
CA ARG A 44 5.37 -1.11 0.67
C ARG A 44 5.11 -2.49 1.24
N VAL A 45 4.63 -3.41 0.40
CA VAL A 45 4.32 -4.78 0.79
C VAL A 45 5.64 -5.55 0.82
N ALA A 46 6.14 -5.83 2.03
CA ALA A 46 7.40 -6.53 2.22
C ALA A 46 7.11 -7.97 2.67
N ASP A 47 7.54 -8.95 1.90
CA ASP A 47 7.29 -10.36 2.20
C ASP A 47 8.45 -11.25 1.73
N THR A 48 8.48 -12.50 2.18
CA THR A 48 9.56 -13.44 1.86
C THR A 48 9.39 -14.12 0.51
N ALA A 49 8.16 -14.17 -0.03
CA ALA A 49 7.92 -14.74 -1.35
C ALA A 49 8.65 -13.95 -2.46
N LYS A 50 8.99 -14.62 -3.57
CA LYS A 50 9.71 -13.96 -4.68
C LYS A 50 8.82 -13.00 -5.47
N THR A 51 7.53 -13.30 -5.56
CA THR A 51 6.56 -12.54 -6.34
C THR A 51 5.25 -12.39 -5.57
N PRO A 52 4.57 -11.24 -5.70
CA PRO A 52 3.23 -11.08 -5.15
C PRO A 52 2.25 -11.79 -6.08
N GLU A 53 2.04 -13.09 -5.89
CA GLU A 53 0.96 -13.80 -6.61
C GLU A 53 -0.37 -13.17 -6.20
N LEU A 54 -0.98 -12.42 -7.12
CA LEU A 54 -2.29 -11.79 -6.93
C LEU A 54 -3.38 -12.84 -7.14
N LYS A 55 -4.27 -12.97 -6.15
CA LYS A 55 -5.48 -13.76 -6.26
C LYS A 55 -6.54 -12.94 -7.02
N PRO A 56 -7.45 -13.58 -7.78
CA PRO A 56 -8.52 -12.87 -8.49
C PRO A 56 -9.41 -11.99 -7.58
N SER A 57 -9.50 -12.31 -6.29
CA SER A 57 -10.25 -11.54 -5.30
C SER A 57 -9.55 -10.27 -4.81
N GLU A 58 -8.27 -10.06 -5.12
CA GLU A 58 -7.43 -8.97 -4.58
C GLU A 58 -7.42 -7.74 -5.49
N SER A 59 -8.59 -7.30 -5.96
CA SER A 59 -8.71 -6.16 -6.89
C SER A 59 -8.11 -4.86 -6.33
N VAL A 60 -8.32 -4.59 -5.04
CA VAL A 60 -7.76 -3.38 -4.38
C VAL A 60 -6.24 -3.36 -4.41
N LEU A 61 -5.60 -4.51 -4.21
CA LEU A 61 -4.14 -4.58 -4.25
C LEU A 61 -3.63 -4.48 -5.70
N ALA A 62 -4.33 -5.08 -6.65
CA ALA A 62 -4.02 -4.94 -8.07
C ALA A 62 -4.10 -3.47 -8.51
N ASP A 63 -5.17 -2.75 -8.14
CA ASP A 63 -5.33 -1.32 -8.38
C ASP A 63 -4.26 -0.51 -7.64
N GLY A 64 -3.90 -0.93 -6.43
CA GLY A 64 -2.79 -0.37 -5.65
C GLY A 64 -1.47 -0.43 -6.42
N PHE A 65 -1.12 -1.58 -6.99
CA PHE A 65 0.07 -1.74 -7.81
C PHE A 65 0.00 -0.91 -9.09
N ALA A 66 -1.12 -0.96 -9.82
CA ALA A 66 -1.31 -0.21 -11.05
C ALA A 66 -1.24 1.31 -10.86
N SER A 67 -1.78 1.81 -9.74
CA SER A 67 -1.76 3.24 -9.37
C SER A 67 -0.46 3.69 -8.69
N GLY A 68 0.48 2.77 -8.41
CA GLY A 68 1.71 3.06 -7.66
C GLY A 68 1.50 3.29 -6.16
N ARG A 69 0.28 3.16 -5.65
CA ARG A 69 -0.03 3.22 -4.21
C ARG A 69 0.40 1.97 -3.46
N ALA A 70 0.72 0.89 -4.15
CA ALA A 70 1.38 -0.28 -3.60
C ALA A 70 2.64 -0.60 -4.40
N ALA A 71 3.66 -1.15 -3.73
CA ALA A 71 4.83 -1.75 -4.36
C ALA A 71 5.30 -2.94 -3.53
N TYR A 72 5.71 -4.02 -4.19
CA TYR A 72 6.14 -5.26 -3.55
C TYR A 72 7.66 -5.34 -3.44
N PHE A 73 8.14 -5.79 -2.30
CA PHE A 73 9.55 -6.00 -2.01
C PHE A 73 9.74 -7.39 -1.41
N GLN A 74 10.58 -8.20 -2.06
CA GLN A 74 11.02 -9.44 -1.46
C GLN A 74 12.06 -9.10 -0.38
N VAL A 75 11.74 -9.39 0.88
CA VAL A 75 12.58 -9.09 2.04
C VAL A 75 12.59 -10.30 2.97
N ASP A 76 13.78 -10.75 3.35
CA ASP A 76 13.97 -11.68 4.45
C ASP A 76 14.53 -10.92 5.66
N VAL A 77 13.68 -10.72 6.66
CA VAL A 77 14.01 -9.90 7.85
C VAL A 77 15.12 -10.49 8.72
N ARG A 78 15.51 -11.75 8.49
CA ARG A 78 16.67 -12.38 9.15
C ARG A 78 17.98 -11.83 8.60
N HIS A 79 17.98 -11.28 7.39
CA HIS A 79 19.13 -10.64 6.76
C HIS A 79 19.02 -9.12 6.93
N THR A 80 19.63 -8.60 7.99
CA THR A 80 19.54 -7.17 8.34
C THR A 80 20.00 -6.24 7.21
N SER A 81 20.96 -6.65 6.39
CA SER A 81 21.41 -5.90 5.21
C SER A 81 20.31 -5.63 4.16
N GLN A 82 19.16 -6.32 4.25
CA GLN A 82 17.99 -6.07 3.39
C GLN A 82 17.03 -5.02 3.98
N ILE A 83 17.22 -4.62 5.23
CA ILE A 83 16.36 -3.67 5.96
C ILE A 83 17.11 -2.36 6.23
N ILE A 84 18.37 -2.47 6.66
CA ILE A 84 19.21 -1.32 7.04
C ILE A 84 20.24 -1.04 5.95
N GLN A 85 20.57 0.24 5.80
CA GLN A 85 21.64 0.75 4.95
C GLN A 85 22.84 1.16 5.80
#